data_AF-A0A968C1D6-F1
#
_entry.id   AF-A0A968C1D6-F1
#
_cell.length_a   1.000
_cell.length_b   1.000
_cell.length_c   1.000
_cell.angle_alpha   90.00
_cell.angle_beta   90.00
_cell.angle_gamma   90.00
#
_symmetry.space_group_name_H-M   'P 1'
#
loop_
_entity.id
_entity.type
_entity.pdbx_description
1 polymer ?
#
loop_
_entity_poly.entity_id
_entity_poly.type
_entity_poly.pdbx_seq_one_letter_code
_entity_poly.pdbx_strand_id
1 'polypeptide(L)' 'SYDAHQPGYQFVVQSVWYEAVNASYHLGVDGISVPLVLLTTLLSPLAILISWSIEENVRTYMALFLFLET' A
#
# COMPACT_ATOMS: atom_id res chain seq x y z
N SER A 1 11.81 -3.68 -14.20
CA SER A 1 12.54 -3.11 -13.05
C SER A 1 12.26 -1.62 -12.99
N TYR A 2 12.32 -1.00 -11.81
CA TYR A 2 12.16 0.45 -11.67
C TYR A 2 13.40 1.18 -12.23
N ASP A 3 13.21 2.27 -12.96
CA ASP A 3 14.27 3.15 -13.48
C ASP A 3 14.21 4.54 -12.83
N ALA A 4 15.18 4.88 -11.97
CA ALA A 4 15.21 6.17 -11.28
C ALA A 4 15.51 7.37 -12.19
N HIS A 5 16.06 7.13 -13.39
CA HIS A 5 16.37 8.18 -14.36
C HIS A 5 15.21 8.49 -15.30
N GLN A 6 14.16 7.66 -15.30
CA GLN A 6 12.95 7.90 -16.07
C GLN A 6 11.93 8.66 -15.20
N PRO A 7 11.64 9.93 -15.51
CA PRO A 7 10.67 10.71 -14.77
C PRO A 7 9.23 10.23 -15.03
N GLY A 8 8.36 10.37 -14.03
CA GLY A 8 6.93 10.03 -14.11
C GLY A 8 6.55 8.73 -13.40
N TYR A 9 5.31 8.29 -13.60
CA TYR A 9 4.79 7.06 -13.00
C TYR A 9 5.26 5.82 -13.76
N GLN A 10 5.70 4.82 -13.00
CA GLN A 10 6.03 3.48 -13.47
C GLN A 10 5.09 2.46 -12.83
N PHE A 11 5.05 1.24 -13.38
CA PHE A 11 4.11 0.20 -12.95
C PHE A 11 2.64 0.68 -12.96
N VAL A 12 2.28 1.41 -14.02
CA VAL A 12 0.97 2.05 -14.13
C VAL A 12 -0.12 1.02 -14.43
N VAL A 13 -1.18 1.05 -13.63
CA VAL A 13 -2.44 0.35 -13.86
C VAL A 13 -3.53 1.39 -14.03
N GLN A 14 -4.08 1.45 -15.24
CA GLN A 14 -5.22 2.31 -15.54
C GLN A 14 -6.40 1.43 -15.92
N SER A 15 -7.51 1.57 -15.21
CA SER A 15 -8.76 0.88 -15.51
C SER A 15 -9.93 1.83 -15.33
N VAL A 16 -10.95 1.69 -16.17
CA VAL A 16 -12.19 2.45 -16.00
C VAL A 16 -12.94 1.84 -14.83
N TRP A 17 -13.20 2.63 -13.80
CA TRP A 17 -13.89 2.16 -12.60
C TRP A 17 -15.41 2.29 -12.77
N TYR A 18 -15.87 3.46 -13.24
CA TYR A 18 -17.29 3.71 -13.47
C TYR A 18 -17.51 4.72 -14.61
N GLU A 19 -17.95 4.21 -15.76
CA GLU A 19 -18.11 4.98 -16.99
C GLU A 19 -19.12 6.12 -16.88
N ALA A 20 -20.24 5.90 -16.17
CA ALA A 20 -21.33 6.87 -16.11
C ALA A 20 -20.94 8.22 -15.47
N VAL A 21 -19.86 8.26 -14.69
CA VAL A 21 -19.31 9.50 -14.10
C VAL A 21 -17.90 9.83 -14.62
N ASN A 22 -17.42 9.11 -15.64
CA ASN A 22 -16.03 9.19 -16.10
C ASN A 22 -14.99 8.96 -14.98
N ALA A 23 -15.25 8.04 -14.05
CA ALA A 23 -14.27 7.67 -13.02
C ALA A 23 -13.33 6.57 -13.54
N SER A 24 -12.03 6.81 -13.38
CA SER A 24 -10.97 5.84 -13.66
C SER A 24 -10.08 5.61 -12.46
N TYR A 25 -9.69 4.36 -12.24
CA TYR A 25 -8.65 3.99 -11.29
C TYR A 25 -7.29 4.08 -11.99
N HIS A 26 -6.48 5.05 -11.58
CA HIS A 26 -5.12 5.25 -12.07
C HIS A 26 -4.15 5.05 -10.91
N LEU A 27 -3.45 3.94 -10.91
CA LEU A 27 -2.44 3.60 -9.92
C LEU A 27 -1.07 3.55 -10.60
N GLY A 28 -0.06 4.09 -9.96
CA GLY A 28 1.31 4.07 -10.44
C GLY A 28 2.27 4.47 -9.34
N VAL A 29 3.55 4.16 -9.52
CA VAL A 29 4.59 4.45 -8.54
C VAL A 29 5.59 5.44 -9.16
N ASP A 30 5.88 6.53 -8.45
CA ASP A 30 6.89 7.52 -8.82
C ASP A 30 8.06 7.53 -7.81
N GLY A 31 9.06 8.38 -8.04
CA GLY A 31 10.26 8.46 -7.21
C GLY A 31 10.00 8.80 -5.73
N ILE A 32 8.89 9.45 -5.39
CA ILE A 32 8.51 9.75 -4.00
C ILE A 32 7.71 8.59 -3.40
N SER A 33 6.87 7.93 -4.19
CA SER A 33 6.06 6.80 -3.76
C SER A 33 6.90 5.56 -3.46
N VAL A 34 7.99 5.31 -4.21
CA VAL A 34 8.88 4.17 -3.98
C VAL A 34 9.38 4.08 -2.53
N PRO A 35 10.05 5.10 -1.95
CA PRO A 35 10.53 5.02 -0.57
C PRO A 35 9.40 4.91 0.46
N LEU A 36 8.22 5.50 0.18
CA LEU A 36 7.06 5.39 1.06
C LEU A 36 6.49 3.96 1.07
N VAL A 37 6.35 3.32 -0.09
CA VAL A 37 5.92 1.91 -0.19
C VAL A 37 6.92 1.00 0.52
N LEU A 38 8.23 1.23 0.34
CA LEU A 38 9.28 0.48 1.06
C LEU A 38 9.21 0.69 2.59
N LEU A 39 8.94 1.92 3.02
CA LEU A 39 8.76 2.24 4.44
C LEU A 39 7.54 1.50 5.00
N THR A 40 6.38 1.59 4.34
CA THR A 40 5.15 0.91 4.80
C THR A 40 5.34 -0.60 4.84
N THR A 41 5.92 -1.20 3.79
CA THR A 41 6.19 -2.65 3.75
C THR A 41 7.18 -3.12 4.81
N LEU A 42 8.12 -2.28 5.24
CA LEU A 42 9.01 -2.58 6.37
C LEU A 42 8.31 -2.40 7.72
N LEU A 43 7.48 -1.36 7.86
CA LEU A 43 6.75 -1.07 9.09
C LEU A 43 5.68 -2.12 9.38
N SER A 44 5.02 -2.69 8.36
CA SER A 44 3.99 -3.71 8.54
C SER A 44 4.43 -4.93 9.37
N PRO A 45 5.51 -5.66 9.03
CA PRO A 45 5.99 -6.77 9.84
C PRO A 45 6.55 -6.32 11.19
N LEU A 46 7.16 -5.13 11.29
CA LEU A 46 7.62 -4.58 12.56
C LEU A 46 6.45 -4.32 13.53
N ALA A 47 5.35 -3.77 13.02
CA ALA A 47 4.13 -3.55 13.80
C ALA A 47 3.53 -4.88 14.30
N ILE A 48 3.53 -5.92 13.47
CA ILE A 48 3.11 -7.27 13.88
C ILE A 48 4.05 -7.83 14.98
N LEU A 49 5.37 -7.66 14.83
CA LEU A 49 6.35 -8.10 15.83
C LEU A 49 6.14 -7.41 17.20
N ILE A 50 5.90 -6.10 17.19
CA ILE A 50 5.63 -5.32 18.41
C ILE A 50 4.27 -5.68 19.02
N SER A 51 3.28 -5.98 18.18
CA SER A 51 1.93 -6.37 18.60
C SER A 51 1.88 -7.65 19.43
N TRP A 52 2.95 -8.43 19.56
CA TRP A 52 3.00 -9.58 20.47
C TRP A 52 2.75 -9.24 21.95
N SER A 53 2.89 -7.97 22.33
CA SER A 53 2.52 -7.48 23.66
C SER A 53 1.00 -7.32 23.86
N ILE A 54 0.20 -7.39 22.79
CA ILE A 54 -1.26 -7.27 22.86
C ILE A 54 -1.84 -8.65 23.12
N GLU A 55 -2.47 -8.85 24.27
CA GLU A 55 -3.05 -10.14 24.68
C GLU A 55 -4.57 -10.19 24.51
N GLU A 56 -5.26 -9.04 24.51
CA GLU A 56 -6.70 -8.96 24.31
C GLU A 56 -7.08 -8.84 22.84
N ASN A 57 -8.07 -9.62 22.40
CA ASN A 57 -8.70 -9.51 21.07
C ASN A 57 -7.73 -9.52 19.88
N VAL A 58 -6.60 -10.24 20.00
CA VAL A 58 -5.53 -10.33 18.99
C VAL A 58 -6.05 -10.63 17.58
N ARG A 59 -7.04 -11.52 17.47
CA ARG A 59 -7.65 -11.88 16.18
C ARG A 59 -8.31 -10.67 15.49
N THR A 60 -9.07 -9.88 16.25
CA THR A 60 -9.76 -8.69 15.73
C THR A 60 -8.75 -7.61 15.39
N TYR A 61 -7.74 -7.41 16.24
CA TYR A 61 -6.66 -6.46 15.99
C TYR A 61 -5.91 -6.80 14.69
N MET A 62 -5.50 -8.06 14.50
CA MET A 62 -4.83 -8.53 13.29
C MET A 62 -5.72 -8.41 12.04
N ALA A 63 -7.02 -8.69 12.14
CA ALA A 63 -7.94 -8.52 11.02
C ALA A 63 -8.08 -7.04 10.61
N LEU A 64 -8.18 -6.13 11.57
CA LEU A 64 -8.23 -4.69 11.32
C LEU A 64 -6.89 -4.16 10.79
N PHE A 65 -5.78 -4.71 11.26
CA PHE A 65 -4.44 -4.37 10.78
C PHE A 65 -4.24 -4.76 9.32
N LEU A 66 -4.67 -5.97 8.92
CA LEU A 66 -4.66 -6.39 7.51
C LEU A 66 -5.57 -5.51 6.66
N PHE A 67 -6.76 -5.17 7.17
CA PHE A 67 -7.69 -4.26 6.48
C PHE A 67 -7.12 -2.85 6.30
N LEU A 68 -6.25 -2.39 7.21
CA LEU A 68 -5.57 -1.10 7.08
C LEU A 68 -4.48 -1.13 5.98
N GLU A 69 -3.86 -2.28 5.75
CA GLU A 69 -2.75 -2.45 4.82
C GLU A 69 -3.21 -2.68 3.37
N THR A 70 -4.37 -3.33 3.18
CA THR A 70 -4.97 -3.63 1.86
C THR A 70 -5.85 -2.49 1.34
#